data_AF-A0A348Z062-F1
#
_entry.id   AF-A0A348Z062-F1
#
_cell.length_a   1.000
_cell.length_b   1.000
_cell.length_c   1.000
_cell.angle_alpha   90.00
_cell.angle_beta   90.00
_cell.angle_gamma   90.00
#
_symmetry.space_group_name_H-M   'P 1'
#
loop_
_entity.id
_entity.type
_entity.pdbx_description
1 polymer ?
#
loop_
_entity_poly.entity_id
_entity_poly.type
_entity_poly.pdbx_seq_one_letter_code
_entity_poly.pdbx_strand_id
1 'polypeptide(L)'
;MRDKAIRDEKSRLQGARDEGREEGRAEGRQEAKSALAKSTIKLLRKKFKDIPENIIESILKLSLEKLEKINGDIFDIESLEELKKYL
;
A
#
# COMPACT_ATOMS: atom_id res chain seq x y z
N MET A 1 -28.65 37.96 -6.35
CA MET A 1 -27.31 37.73 -6.96
C MET A 1 -26.24 37.36 -5.93
N ARG A 2 -26.15 38.05 -4.77
CA ARG A 2 -25.13 37.77 -3.72
C ARG A 2 -25.24 36.37 -3.09
N ASP A 3 -26.45 35.90 -2.78
CA ASP A 3 -26.65 34.59 -2.14
C ASP A 3 -26.24 33.41 -3.02
N LYS A 4 -26.38 33.55 -4.34
CA LYS A 4 -25.93 32.55 -5.32
C LYS A 4 -24.40 32.49 -5.35
N ALA A 5 -23.73 33.64 -5.39
CA ALA A 5 -22.27 33.71 -5.37
C ALA A 5 -21.65 33.12 -4.09
N ILE A 6 -22.27 33.37 -2.92
CA ILE A 6 -21.82 32.80 -1.64
C ILE A 6 -21.97 31.27 -1.64
N ARG A 7 -23.09 30.76 -2.18
CA ARG A 7 -23.34 29.31 -2.31
C ARG A 7 -22.33 28.65 -3.25
N ASP A 8 -22.04 29.29 -4.38
CA ASP A 8 -21.09 28.79 -5.38
C ASP A 8 -19.65 28.79 -4.83
N GLU A 9 -19.26 29.81 -4.06
CA GLU A 9 -17.97 29.86 -3.36
C GLU A 9 -17.86 28.74 -2.31
N LYS A 10 -18.89 28.56 -1.47
CA LYS A 10 -18.90 27.49 -0.47
C LYS A 10 -18.79 26.10 -1.11
N SER A 11 -19.46 25.90 -2.23
CA SER A 11 -19.43 24.63 -2.97
C SER A 11 -18.04 24.36 -3.55
N ARG A 12 -17.37 25.38 -4.12
CA ARG A 12 -15.98 25.27 -4.60
C ARG A 12 -15.00 24.95 -3.48
N LEU A 13 -15.10 25.64 -2.34
CA LEU A 13 -14.24 25.36 -1.18
C LEU A 13 -14.45 23.95 -0.61
N GLN A 14 -15.69 23.46 -0.64
CA GLN A 14 -15.98 22.09 -0.22
C GLN A 14 -15.36 21.07 -1.18
N GLY A 15 -15.50 21.27 -2.50
CA GLY A 15 -14.88 20.43 -3.52
C GLY A 15 -13.37 20.34 -3.34
N ALA A 16 -12.68 21.47 -3.22
CA ALA A 16 -11.22 21.49 -3.01
C ALA A 16 -10.79 20.76 -1.72
N ARG A 17 -11.58 20.84 -0.65
CA ARG A 17 -11.31 20.11 0.60
C ARG A 17 -11.51 18.60 0.45
N ASP A 18 -12.50 18.18 -0.32
CA ASP A 18 -12.78 16.77 -0.53
C ASP A 18 -11.75 16.14 -1.48
N GLU A 19 -11.35 16.84 -2.55
CA GLU A 19 -10.24 16.46 -3.42
C GLU A 19 -8.94 16.27 -2.61
N GLY A 20 -8.54 17.27 -1.81
CA GLY A 20 -7.32 17.16 -1.00
C GLY A 20 -7.35 16.03 0.02
N ARG A 21 -8.54 15.65 0.52
CA ARG A 21 -8.68 14.47 1.40
C ARG A 21 -8.52 13.16 0.63
N GLU A 22 -9.11 13.07 -0.56
CA GLU A 22 -9.00 11.87 -1.40
C GLU A 22 -7.56 11.66 -1.89
N GLU A 23 -6.88 12.73 -2.32
CA GLU A 23 -5.46 12.71 -2.68
C GLU A 23 -4.60 12.25 -1.51
N GLY A 24 -4.74 12.87 -0.33
CA GLY A 24 -3.97 12.47 0.85
C GLY A 24 -4.21 11.01 1.27
N ARG A 25 -5.43 10.48 1.10
CA ARG A 25 -5.72 9.06 1.33
C ARG A 25 -5.09 8.16 0.27
N ALA A 26 -5.05 8.59 -0.99
CA ALA A 26 -4.43 7.83 -2.06
C ALA A 26 -2.91 7.76 -1.87
N GLU A 27 -2.27 8.90 -1.61
CA GLU A 27 -0.84 9.00 -1.31
C GLU A 27 -0.47 8.16 -0.09
N GLY A 28 -1.19 8.33 1.03
CA GLY A 28 -0.93 7.55 2.24
C GLY A 28 -1.05 6.04 2.04
N ARG A 29 -2.00 5.58 1.21
CA ARG A 29 -2.11 4.16 0.84
C ARG A 29 -0.95 3.68 -0.01
N GLN A 30 -0.47 4.49 -0.95
CA GLN A 30 0.68 4.17 -1.78
C GLN A 30 1.97 4.10 -0.96
N GLU A 31 2.18 5.06 -0.05
CA GLU A 31 3.31 5.08 0.87
C GLU A 31 3.28 3.87 1.82
N ALA A 32 2.12 3.56 2.41
CA ALA A 32 1.95 2.39 3.27
C ALA A 32 2.28 1.08 2.55
N LYS A 33 1.78 0.91 1.31
CA LYS A 33 2.11 -0.26 0.47
C LYS A 33 3.62 -0.36 0.20
N SER A 34 4.27 0.75 -0.16
CA SER A 34 5.70 0.78 -0.46
C SER A 34 6.54 0.45 0.79
N ALA A 35 6.19 1.03 1.94
CA ALA A 35 6.86 0.75 3.21
C ALA A 35 6.68 -0.71 3.63
N LEU A 36 5.45 -1.25 3.50
CA LEU A 36 5.15 -2.62 3.85
C LEU A 36 5.88 -3.62 2.95
N ALA A 37 5.89 -3.40 1.63
CA ALA A 37 6.62 -4.25 0.71
C ALA A 37 8.12 -4.33 1.05
N LYS A 38 8.74 -3.18 1.33
CA LYS A 38 10.16 -3.10 1.74
C LYS A 38 10.42 -3.83 3.06
N SER A 39 9.52 -3.70 4.05
CA SER A 39 9.68 -4.38 5.33
C SER A 39 9.50 -5.89 5.20
N THR A 40 8.51 -6.34 4.42
CA THR A 40 8.29 -7.76 4.09
C THR A 40 9.52 -8.36 3.42
N ILE A 41 10.09 -7.71 2.40
CA ILE A 41 11.33 -8.18 1.74
C ILE A 41 12.48 -8.30 2.75
N LYS A 42 12.64 -7.32 3.65
CA LYS A 42 13.68 -7.35 4.68
C LYS A 42 13.50 -8.52 5.66
N LEU A 43 12.28 -8.80 6.09
CA LEU A 43 11.97 -9.94 6.97
C LEU A 43 12.21 -11.28 6.27
N LEU A 44 11.74 -11.42 5.03
CA LEU A 44 11.97 -12.63 4.25
C LEU A 44 13.47 -12.86 4.02
N ARG A 45 14.26 -11.81 3.68
CA ARG A 45 15.72 -11.92 3.53
C ARG A 45 16.39 -12.37 4.83
N LYS A 46 15.91 -11.92 6.00
CA LYS A 46 16.42 -12.43 7.29
C LYS A 46 16.10 -13.91 7.50
N LYS A 47 14.93 -14.37 7.05
CA LYS A 47 14.48 -15.76 7.24
C LYS A 47 15.15 -16.73 6.27
N PHE A 48 15.22 -16.38 4.98
CA PHE A 48 15.65 -17.27 3.91
C PHE A 48 17.06 -16.99 3.37
N LYS A 49 17.71 -15.91 3.84
CA LYS A 49 18.99 -15.37 3.35
C LYS A 49 18.91 -14.91 1.89
N ASP A 50 18.95 -15.84 0.96
CA ASP A 50 18.95 -15.57 -0.48
C ASP A 50 17.53 -15.69 -1.04
N ILE A 51 17.02 -14.55 -1.53
CA ILE A 51 15.73 -14.49 -2.19
C ILE A 51 15.95 -14.12 -3.66
N PRO A 52 15.49 -14.96 -4.60
CA PRO A 52 15.51 -14.66 -6.02
C PRO A 52 14.89 -13.29 -6.35
N GLU A 53 15.51 -12.54 -7.24
CA GLU A 53 15.06 -11.18 -7.60
C GLU A 53 13.63 -11.18 -8.16
N ASN A 54 13.22 -12.22 -8.90
CA ASN A 54 11.86 -12.35 -9.41
C ASN A 54 10.79 -12.41 -8.29
N ILE A 55 11.12 -12.97 -7.14
CA ILE A 55 10.24 -12.99 -5.96
C ILE A 55 10.15 -11.58 -5.35
N ILE A 56 11.29 -10.87 -5.27
CA ILE A 56 11.34 -9.49 -4.78
C ILE A 56 10.47 -8.57 -5.65
N GLU A 57 10.64 -8.65 -6.97
CA GLU A 57 9.83 -7.90 -7.92
C GLU A 57 8.33 -8.21 -7.80
N SER A 58 7.99 -9.48 -7.55
CA SER A 58 6.60 -9.89 -7.35
C SER A 58 6.02 -9.24 -6.09
N ILE A 59 6.76 -9.25 -4.98
CA ILE A 59 6.36 -8.63 -3.70
C ILE A 59 6.12 -7.13 -3.87
N LEU A 60 7.00 -6.41 -4.58
CA LEU A 60 6.85 -4.97 -4.82
C LEU A 60 5.56 -4.62 -5.59
N LYS A 61 5.02 -5.56 -6.38
CA LYS A 61 3.81 -5.36 -7.19
C LYS A 61 2.52 -5.72 -6.42
N LEU A 62 2.61 -6.45 -5.31
CA LEU A 62 1.46 -6.94 -4.54
C LEU A 62 0.55 -5.83 -3.99
N SER A 63 -0.74 -6.14 -3.80
CA SER A 63 -1.64 -5.26 -3.06
C SER A 63 -1.25 -5.17 -1.59
N LEU A 64 -1.70 -4.12 -0.90
CA LEU A 64 -1.48 -3.95 0.53
C LEU A 64 -2.00 -5.17 1.32
N GLU A 65 -3.20 -5.64 1.00
CA GLU A 65 -3.85 -6.80 1.65
C GLU A 65 -3.01 -8.08 1.51
N LYS A 66 -2.43 -8.33 0.32
CA LYS A 66 -1.55 -9.49 0.12
C LYS A 66 -0.26 -9.37 0.93
N LEU A 67 0.32 -8.17 1.01
CA LEU A 67 1.51 -7.90 1.83
C LEU A 67 1.24 -8.07 3.33
N GLU A 68 0.08 -7.60 3.81
CA GLU A 68 -0.37 -7.79 5.19
C GLU A 68 -0.54 -9.28 5.50
N LYS A 69 -1.13 -10.06 4.59
CA LYS A 69 -1.25 -11.50 4.74
C LYS A 69 0.11 -12.19 4.84
N ILE A 70 1.04 -11.88 3.94
CA ILE A 70 2.42 -12.44 4.00
C ILE A 70 3.09 -12.08 5.33
N ASN A 71 2.92 -10.85 5.83
CA ASN A 71 3.48 -10.43 7.11
C ASN A 71 2.83 -11.12 8.31
N GLY A 72 1.52 -11.39 8.25
CA GLY A 72 0.81 -12.16 9.28
C GLY A 72 1.32 -13.60 9.36
N ASP A 73 1.52 -14.22 8.19
CA ASP A 73 1.91 -15.62 8.07
C ASP A 73 3.46 -15.78 8.02
N ILE A 74 4.24 -14.71 8.23
CA ILE A 74 5.69 -14.66 7.93
C ILE A 74 6.52 -15.69 8.68
N PHE A 75 6.10 -16.02 9.90
CA PHE A 75 6.77 -16.99 10.75
C PHE A 75 6.33 -18.43 10.46
N ASP A 76 5.14 -18.60 9.88
CA ASP A 76 4.58 -19.89 9.50
C ASP A 76 5.03 -20.34 8.09
N ILE A 77 5.40 -19.40 7.21
CA ILE A 77 5.92 -19.71 5.87
C ILE A 77 7.31 -20.38 6.01
N GLU A 78 7.42 -21.68 5.79
CA GLU A 78 8.66 -22.44 6.03
C GLU A 78 9.62 -22.46 4.84
N SER A 79 9.14 -22.14 3.63
CA SER A 79 9.94 -22.21 2.40
C SER A 79 9.59 -21.14 1.36
N LEU A 80 10.50 -20.91 0.41
CA LEU A 80 10.21 -20.05 -0.75
C LEU A 80 9.09 -20.61 -1.63
N GLU A 81 8.90 -21.93 -1.67
CA GLU A 81 7.82 -22.57 -2.43
C GLU A 81 6.45 -22.28 -1.81
N GLU A 82 6.38 -22.23 -0.49
CA GLU A 82 5.18 -21.80 0.23
C GLU A 82 4.92 -20.30 0.06
N LEU A 83 5.96 -19.47 0.13
CA LEU A 83 5.85 -18.03 -0.14
C LEU A 83 5.25 -17.74 -1.52
N LYS A 84 5.63 -18.51 -2.56
CA LYS A 84 5.10 -18.35 -3.92
C LYS A 84 3.58 -18.50 -4.00
N LYS A 85 2.93 -19.19 -3.06
CA LYS A 85 1.47 -19.34 -3.03
C LYS A 85 0.74 -18.01 -2.74
N TYR A 86 1.45 -17.00 -2.23
CA TYR A 86 0.92 -15.68 -1.92
C TYR A 86 1.13 -14.64 -3.03
N LEU A 87 2.10 -14.89 -3.92
CA LEU A 87 2.51 -13.97 -4.98
C LEU A 87 1.46 -13.99 -6.11
#